data_AF-A0A2H0DM73-F1
#
_entry.id   AF-A0A2H0DM73-F1
#
_cell.length_a   1.000
_cell.length_b   1.000
_cell.length_c   1.000
_cell.angle_alpha   90.00
_cell.angle_beta   90.00
_cell.angle_gamma   90.00
#
_symmetry.space_group_name_H-M   'P 1'
#
loop_
_entity.id
_entity.type
_entity.pdbx_description
1 polymer ?
#
loop_
_entity_poly.entity_id
_entity_poly.type
_entity_poly.pdbx_seq_one_letter_code
_entity_poly.pdbx_strand_id
1 'polypeptide(L)'
;MPEDHPPLPPPKPSPFEVGEWREIILALLCATATLFAIGALFLRDPKDAATLLSAIGLHVAGARAPAVLYCLARGLSPGWTLLFNFYIEVLIVFIAYYGFVLVVREGLESKILHIAAKQAEAAAQRHRSLLKRFELFGLFLLVLAPLPMTGPVSGALIGYLLNVKPWVTFSVVFSGTFVALASYVALGRVVLSRMIENQKGYQDEATLLLAFVIAGFTIYHVKTIGKWVEETVSGDAA
;
A
#
# COMPACT_ATOMS: atom_id res chain seq x y z
N MET A 1 -50.75 -25.07 8.98
CA MET A 1 -49.58 -25.72 9.61
C MET A 1 -48.36 -25.27 8.82
N PRO A 2 -47.34 -24.66 9.45
CA PRO A 2 -46.10 -24.36 8.74
C PRO A 2 -45.44 -25.70 8.40
N GLU A 3 -45.08 -25.88 7.12
CA GLU A 3 -44.40 -27.09 6.67
C GLU A 3 -43.05 -27.20 7.39
N ASP A 4 -42.87 -28.35 8.05
CA ASP A 4 -41.65 -28.73 8.75
C ASP A 4 -40.59 -29.05 7.70
N HIS A 5 -39.90 -28.01 7.22
CA HIS A 5 -38.76 -28.19 6.34
C HIS A 5 -37.70 -28.97 7.12
N PRO A 6 -37.23 -30.12 6.59
CA PRO A 6 -36.19 -30.88 7.27
C PRO A 6 -35.00 -29.96 7.54
N PRO A 7 -34.40 -30.03 8.75
CA PRO A 7 -33.24 -29.22 9.07
C PRO A 7 -32.20 -29.41 7.99
N LEU A 8 -31.71 -28.29 7.44
CA LEU A 8 -30.67 -28.29 6.43
C LEU A 8 -29.54 -29.22 6.92
N PRO A 9 -29.06 -30.15 6.07
CA PRO A 9 -27.97 -31.01 6.48
C PRO A 9 -26.84 -30.13 7.02
N PRO A 10 -26.15 -30.56 8.10
CA PRO A 10 -25.00 -29.82 8.60
C PRO A 10 -24.09 -29.54 7.40
N PRO A 11 -23.54 -28.31 7.28
CA PRO A 11 -22.63 -27.99 6.20
C PRO A 11 -21.60 -29.11 6.14
N LYS A 12 -21.58 -29.87 5.04
CA LYS A 12 -20.65 -31.00 4.88
C LYS A 12 -19.28 -30.45 5.28
N PRO A 13 -18.52 -31.11 6.18
CA PRO A 13 -17.13 -30.74 6.41
C PRO A 13 -16.51 -30.78 5.04
N SER A 14 -16.25 -29.60 4.51
CA SER A 14 -15.89 -29.50 3.13
C SER A 14 -14.49 -30.08 3.02
N PRO A 15 -14.21 -30.91 2.03
CA PRO A 15 -12.83 -31.24 1.67
C PRO A 15 -12.09 -30.02 1.07
N PHE A 16 -12.37 -28.79 1.52
CA PHE A 16 -11.77 -27.55 1.02
C PHE A 16 -10.29 -27.48 1.39
N GLU A 17 -9.48 -27.01 0.45
CA GLU A 17 -8.67 -27.87 -0.41
C GLU A 17 -7.22 -27.50 -0.08
N VAL A 18 -6.28 -28.44 -0.25
CA VAL A 18 -4.82 -28.21 -0.15
C VAL A 18 -4.35 -26.95 -0.90
N GLY A 19 -5.14 -26.44 -1.85
CA GLY A 19 -4.90 -25.23 -2.63
C GLY A 19 -4.71 -23.94 -1.84
N GLU A 20 -5.56 -23.58 -0.86
CA GLU A 20 -5.45 -22.25 -0.21
C GLU A 20 -4.19 -22.12 0.66
N TRP A 21 -3.89 -23.15 1.45
CA TRP A 21 -2.62 -23.27 2.19
C TRP A 21 -1.42 -23.29 1.24
N ARG A 22 -1.53 -23.97 0.09
CA ARG A 22 -0.48 -23.97 -0.92
C ARG A 22 -0.24 -22.56 -1.47
N GLU A 23 -1.28 -21.79 -1.79
CA GLU A 23 -1.12 -20.45 -2.36
C GLU A 23 -0.50 -19.46 -1.36
N ILE A 24 -0.90 -19.49 -0.08
CA ILE A 24 -0.26 -18.63 0.93
C ILE A 24 1.19 -19.05 1.22
N ILE A 25 1.47 -20.36 1.30
CA ILE A 25 2.83 -20.87 1.47
C ILE A 25 3.69 -20.45 0.28
N LEU A 26 3.19 -20.58 -0.94
CA LEU A 26 3.89 -20.16 -2.15
C LEU A 26 4.19 -18.65 -2.12
N ALA A 27 3.21 -17.82 -1.75
CA ALA A 27 3.42 -16.38 -1.63
C ALA A 27 4.48 -16.03 -0.57
N LEU A 28 4.46 -16.69 0.58
CA LEU A 28 5.46 -16.52 1.65
C LEU A 28 6.87 -16.99 1.21
N LEU A 29 6.96 -18.11 0.50
CA LEU A 29 8.22 -18.59 -0.09
C LEU A 29 8.77 -17.58 -1.11
N CYS A 30 7.92 -17.05 -1.99
CA CYS A 30 8.30 -16.01 -2.94
C CYS A 30 8.76 -14.72 -2.25
N ALA A 31 8.06 -14.28 -1.20
CA ALA A 31 8.46 -13.12 -0.41
C ALA A 31 9.83 -13.35 0.26
N THR A 32 10.04 -14.53 0.84
CA THR A 32 11.32 -14.91 1.46
C THR A 32 12.45 -14.96 0.44
N ALA A 33 12.21 -15.59 -0.71
CA ALA A 33 13.17 -15.64 -1.81
C ALA A 33 13.51 -14.24 -2.33
N THR A 34 12.53 -13.33 -2.38
CA THR A 34 12.75 -11.92 -2.75
C THR A 34 13.66 -11.21 -1.77
N LEU A 35 13.42 -11.37 -0.46
CA LEU A 35 14.29 -10.79 0.58
C LEU A 35 15.71 -11.37 0.51
N PHE A 36 15.85 -12.68 0.27
CA PHE A 36 17.16 -13.31 0.10
C PHE A 36 17.87 -12.81 -1.16
N ALA A 37 17.16 -12.65 -2.28
CA ALA A 37 17.70 -12.09 -3.51
C ALA A 37 18.15 -10.63 -3.33
N ILE A 38 17.40 -9.81 -2.60
CA ILE A 38 17.79 -8.45 -2.24
C ILE A 38 19.02 -8.46 -1.31
N GLY A 39 19.06 -9.38 -0.34
CA GLY A 39 20.22 -9.56 0.53
C GLY A 39 21.49 -9.95 -0.25
N ALA A 40 21.37 -10.84 -1.22
CA ALA A 40 22.46 -11.19 -2.12
C ALA A 40 22.85 -10.01 -3.02
N LEU A 41 21.88 -9.24 -3.53
CA LEU A 41 22.13 -8.03 -4.31
C LEU A 41 22.87 -6.98 -3.49
N PHE A 42 22.61 -6.89 -2.18
CA PHE A 42 23.29 -5.96 -1.28
C PHE A 42 24.81 -6.13 -1.28
N LEU A 43 25.31 -7.34 -1.53
CA LEU A 43 26.74 -7.65 -1.64
C LEU A 43 27.38 -7.11 -2.94
N ARG A 44 26.58 -6.84 -3.97
CA ARG A 44 27.04 -6.38 -5.29
C ARG A 44 26.71 -4.92 -5.54
N ASP A 45 25.48 -4.53 -5.28
CA ASP A 45 24.96 -3.17 -5.46
C ASP A 45 24.09 -2.78 -4.25
N PRO A 46 24.72 -2.22 -3.20
CA PRO A 46 24.01 -1.82 -1.98
C PRO A 46 23.01 -0.69 -2.25
N LYS A 47 23.24 0.12 -3.30
CA LYS A 47 22.37 1.25 -3.64
C LYS A 47 21.03 0.76 -4.18
N ASP A 48 21.07 -0.18 -5.13
CA ASP A 48 19.86 -0.75 -5.72
C ASP A 48 19.15 -1.67 -4.72
N ALA A 49 19.89 -2.47 -3.95
CA ALA A 49 19.30 -3.31 -2.90
C ALA A 49 18.56 -2.48 -1.83
N ALA A 50 19.16 -1.40 -1.33
CA ALA A 50 18.49 -0.49 -0.40
C ALA A 50 17.26 0.18 -1.02
N THR A 51 17.31 0.47 -2.32
CA THR A 51 16.18 1.06 -3.06
C THR A 51 15.01 0.08 -3.14
N LEU A 52 15.26 -1.17 -3.52
CA LEU A 52 14.22 -2.21 -3.60
C LEU A 52 13.64 -2.53 -2.22
N LEU A 53 14.48 -2.62 -1.18
CA LEU A 53 14.02 -2.86 0.19
C LEU A 53 13.14 -1.72 0.71
N SER A 54 13.54 -0.47 0.43
CA SER A 54 12.75 0.71 0.81
C SER A 54 11.42 0.77 0.06
N ALA A 55 11.39 0.38 -1.22
CA ALA A 55 10.16 0.27 -1.99
C ALA A 55 9.20 -0.78 -1.39
N ILE A 56 9.71 -1.94 -0.95
CA ILE A 56 8.91 -2.93 -0.21
C ILE A 56 8.31 -2.30 1.05
N GLY A 57 9.12 -1.60 1.86
CA GLY A 57 8.64 -0.94 3.07
C GLY A 57 7.53 0.08 2.79
N LEU A 58 7.68 0.88 1.74
CA LEU A 58 6.65 1.83 1.31
C LEU A 58 5.36 1.14 0.85
N HIS A 59 5.45 0.04 0.11
CA HIS A 59 4.27 -0.74 -0.27
C HIS A 59 3.54 -1.34 0.94
N VAL A 60 4.27 -1.89 1.91
CA VAL A 60 3.69 -2.42 3.15
C VAL A 60 2.98 -1.32 3.95
N ALA A 61 3.52 -0.11 3.94
CA ALA A 61 2.88 1.07 4.55
C ALA A 61 1.69 1.63 3.71
N GLY A 62 1.36 1.02 2.57
CA GLY A 62 0.31 1.50 1.66
C GLY A 62 0.71 2.70 0.79
N ALA A 63 1.98 3.10 0.80
CA ALA A 63 2.53 4.26 0.09
C ALA A 63 2.98 3.90 -1.34
N ARG A 64 2.02 3.47 -2.18
CA ARG A 64 2.27 2.92 -3.54
C ARG A 64 2.92 3.91 -4.51
N ALA A 65 2.35 5.10 -4.64
CA ALA A 65 2.88 6.13 -5.53
C ALA A 65 4.28 6.64 -5.07
N PRO A 66 4.50 6.89 -3.77
CA PRO A 66 5.84 7.14 -3.25
C PRO A 66 6.84 6.01 -3.53
N ALA A 67 6.46 4.74 -3.42
CA ALA A 67 7.35 3.61 -3.72
C ALA A 67 7.85 3.65 -5.18
N VAL A 68 6.93 3.84 -6.13
CA VAL A 68 7.26 3.97 -7.56
C VAL A 68 8.16 5.18 -7.81
N LEU A 69 7.79 6.34 -7.26
CA LEU A 69 8.56 7.57 -7.45
C LEU A 69 9.96 7.44 -6.84
N TYR A 70 10.08 6.79 -5.69
CA TYR A 70 11.36 6.54 -5.02
C TYR A 70 12.28 5.67 -5.89
N CYS A 71 11.78 4.58 -6.47
CA CYS A 71 12.56 3.77 -7.42
C CYS A 71 13.07 4.61 -8.61
N LEU A 72 12.20 5.40 -9.24
CA LEU A 72 12.57 6.26 -10.36
C LEU A 72 13.61 7.32 -9.95
N ALA A 73 13.42 7.97 -8.81
CA ALA A 73 14.33 9.00 -8.28
C ALA A 73 15.73 8.45 -7.98
N ARG A 74 15.82 7.15 -7.63
CA ARG A 74 17.09 6.46 -7.36
C ARG A 74 17.79 5.96 -8.62
N GLY A 75 17.12 6.07 -9.78
CA GLY A 75 17.67 5.77 -11.10
C GLY A 75 17.31 4.40 -11.64
N LEU A 76 16.37 3.66 -11.02
CA LEU A 76 15.90 2.40 -11.57
C LEU A 76 15.17 2.68 -12.88
N SER A 77 15.39 1.81 -13.88
CA SER A 77 14.69 1.94 -15.16
C SER A 77 13.17 1.91 -14.97
N PRO A 78 12.39 2.60 -15.82
CA PRO A 78 10.92 2.60 -15.72
C PRO A 78 10.31 1.19 -15.81
N GLY A 79 10.88 0.33 -16.67
CA GLY A 79 10.43 -1.05 -16.82
C GLY A 79 10.66 -1.88 -15.57
N TRP A 80 11.87 -1.84 -15.01
CA TRP A 80 12.17 -2.53 -13.75
C TRP A 80 11.36 -1.99 -12.59
N THR A 81 11.17 -0.67 -12.52
CA THR A 81 10.32 -0.04 -11.52
C THR A 81 8.90 -0.58 -11.59
N LEU A 82 8.27 -0.59 -12.77
CA LEU A 82 6.91 -1.09 -12.95
C LEU A 82 6.80 -2.57 -12.54
N LEU A 83 7.67 -3.43 -13.08
CA LEU A 83 7.60 -4.87 -12.86
C LEU A 83 7.85 -5.24 -11.40
N PHE A 84 8.85 -4.65 -10.75
CA PHE A 84 9.16 -4.94 -9.36
C PHE A 84 8.03 -4.45 -8.43
N ASN A 85 7.58 -3.20 -8.57
CA ASN A 85 6.51 -2.66 -7.73
C ASN A 85 5.21 -3.43 -7.94
N PHE A 86 4.90 -3.85 -9.17
CA PHE A 86 3.74 -4.69 -9.45
C PHE A 86 3.85 -6.09 -8.82
N TYR A 87 5.02 -6.72 -8.91
CA TYR A 87 5.29 -8.00 -8.27
C TYR A 87 5.09 -7.94 -6.75
N ILE A 88 5.61 -6.90 -6.09
CA ILE A 88 5.44 -6.71 -4.65
C ILE A 88 3.96 -6.52 -4.27
N GLU A 89 3.21 -5.73 -5.04
CA GLU A 89 1.76 -5.57 -4.83
C GLU A 89 1.01 -6.90 -4.96
N VAL A 90 1.34 -7.71 -5.98
CA VAL A 90 0.74 -9.03 -6.16
C VAL A 90 1.03 -9.91 -4.95
N LEU A 91 2.27 -9.96 -4.46
CA LEU A 91 2.62 -10.72 -3.25
C LEU A 91 1.81 -10.27 -2.03
N ILE A 92 1.72 -8.96 -1.81
CA ILE A 92 0.96 -8.39 -0.69
C ILE A 92 -0.52 -8.78 -0.79
N VAL A 93 -1.12 -8.72 -1.99
CA VAL A 93 -2.51 -9.13 -2.21
C VAL A 93 -2.71 -10.61 -1.92
N PHE A 94 -1.82 -11.48 -2.40
CA PHE A 94 -1.92 -12.92 -2.11
C PHE A 94 -1.83 -13.20 -0.61
N ILE A 95 -0.82 -12.64 0.08
CA ILE A 95 -0.64 -12.83 1.52
C ILE A 95 -1.85 -12.30 2.30
N ALA A 96 -2.34 -11.09 1.96
CA ALA A 96 -3.46 -10.48 2.66
C ALA A 96 -4.79 -11.21 2.39
N TYR A 97 -5.06 -11.57 1.13
CA TYR A 97 -6.29 -12.27 0.75
C TYR A 97 -6.36 -13.65 1.39
N TYR A 98 -5.36 -14.51 1.16
CA TYR A 98 -5.39 -15.87 1.70
C TYR A 98 -5.20 -15.89 3.21
N GLY A 99 -4.41 -14.96 3.76
CA GLY A 99 -4.32 -14.77 5.21
C GLY A 99 -5.65 -14.41 5.84
N PHE A 100 -6.40 -13.47 5.24
CA PHE A 100 -7.74 -13.11 5.68
C PHE A 100 -8.71 -14.29 5.58
N VAL A 101 -8.70 -15.01 4.46
CA VAL A 101 -9.56 -16.20 4.27
C VAL A 101 -9.30 -17.25 5.35
N LEU A 102 -8.03 -17.54 5.64
CA LEU A 102 -7.65 -18.48 6.71
C LEU A 102 -8.06 -17.98 8.09
N VAL A 103 -7.80 -16.72 8.44
CA VAL A 103 -8.18 -16.13 9.74
C VAL A 103 -9.69 -16.18 9.96
N VAL A 104 -10.46 -15.82 8.93
CA VAL A 104 -11.94 -15.82 9.01
C VAL A 104 -12.50 -17.23 9.14
N ARG A 105 -11.86 -18.23 8.52
CA ARG A 105 -12.31 -19.63 8.55
C ARG A 105 -11.87 -20.41 9.78
N GLU A 106 -10.60 -20.30 10.17
CA GLU A 106 -9.98 -21.03 11.29
C GLU A 106 -10.21 -20.34 12.64
N GLY A 107 -10.40 -19.01 12.64
CA GLY A 107 -10.31 -18.19 13.85
C GLY A 107 -11.62 -17.72 14.47
N LEU A 108 -12.78 -17.87 13.81
CA LEU A 108 -14.03 -17.28 14.29
C LEU A 108 -15.25 -18.19 14.07
N GLU A 109 -15.50 -19.12 15.00
CA GLU A 109 -16.84 -19.68 15.27
C GLU A 109 -17.82 -18.62 15.83
N SER A 110 -17.68 -17.35 15.45
CA SER A 110 -18.57 -16.31 15.97
C SER A 110 -19.88 -16.34 15.18
N LYS A 111 -20.99 -16.47 15.91
CA LYS A 111 -22.37 -16.32 15.38
C LYS A 111 -22.55 -15.04 14.55
N ILE A 112 -21.72 -14.02 14.79
CA ILE A 112 -21.71 -12.72 14.10
C ILE A 112 -21.34 -12.88 12.63
N LEU A 113 -20.33 -13.70 12.30
CA LEU A 113 -19.90 -13.92 10.92
C LEU A 113 -20.98 -14.64 10.11
N HIS A 114 -21.67 -15.59 10.75
CA HIS A 114 -22.79 -16.31 10.14
C HIS A 114 -23.99 -15.40 9.89
N ILE A 115 -24.30 -14.50 10.82
CA ILE A 115 -25.37 -13.50 10.66
C ILE A 115 -25.01 -12.48 9.58
N ALA A 116 -23.76 -12.00 9.55
CA ALA A 116 -23.26 -11.08 8.54
C ALA A 116 -23.30 -11.71 7.14
N ALA A 117 -22.88 -12.97 7.00
CA ALA A 117 -22.97 -13.71 5.74
C ALA A 117 -24.42 -13.89 5.28
N LYS A 118 -25.33 -14.22 6.19
CA LYS A 118 -26.77 -14.40 5.89
C LYS A 118 -27.45 -13.08 5.52
N GLN A 119 -27.08 -11.99 6.18
CA GLN A 119 -27.56 -10.64 5.87
C GLN A 119 -26.97 -10.12 4.54
N ALA A 120 -25.71 -10.41 4.25
CA ALA A 120 -25.08 -10.10 2.97
C ALA A 120 -25.72 -10.88 1.82
N GLU A 121 -26.02 -12.17 2.00
CA GLU A 121 -26.79 -12.97 1.04
C GLU A 121 -28.19 -12.39 0.79
N ALA A 122 -28.90 -11.99 1.85
CA ALA A 122 -30.22 -11.39 1.74
C ALA A 122 -30.19 -10.02 1.04
N ALA A 123 -29.16 -9.20 1.30
CA ALA A 123 -28.95 -7.92 0.64
C ALA A 123 -28.58 -8.08 -0.85
N ALA A 124 -27.71 -9.05 -1.17
CA ALA A 124 -27.28 -9.37 -2.53
C ALA A 124 -28.42 -9.95 -3.39
N GLN A 125 -29.30 -10.76 -2.80
CA GLN A 125 -30.53 -11.24 -3.47
C GLN A 125 -31.46 -10.08 -3.87
N ARG A 126 -31.54 -9.03 -3.05
CA ARG A 126 -32.47 -7.91 -3.23
C ARG A 126 -32.08 -6.93 -4.35
N HIS A 127 -30.80 -6.90 -4.76
CA HIS A 127 -30.28 -5.95 -5.76
C HIS A 127 -29.44 -6.63 -6.87
N ARG A 128 -29.70 -7.91 -7.11
CA ARG A 128 -28.92 -8.83 -7.98
C ARG A 128 -28.72 -8.37 -9.44
N SER A 129 -29.57 -7.49 -9.97
CA SER A 129 -29.48 -7.00 -11.36
C SER A 129 -28.67 -5.70 -11.51
N LEU A 130 -28.66 -4.83 -10.49
CA LEU A 130 -27.90 -3.58 -10.46
C LEU A 130 -26.46 -3.81 -9.99
N LEU A 131 -26.26 -4.69 -9.00
CA LEU A 131 -24.92 -5.03 -8.51
C LEU A 131 -24.09 -5.74 -9.59
N LYS A 132 -24.64 -6.75 -10.27
CA LYS A 132 -23.89 -7.57 -11.26
C LYS A 132 -23.26 -6.78 -12.41
N ARG A 133 -23.82 -5.62 -12.75
CA ARG A 133 -23.35 -4.78 -13.87
C ARG A 133 -22.27 -3.78 -13.48
N PHE A 134 -22.17 -3.43 -12.19
CA PHE A 134 -21.23 -2.44 -11.66
C PHE A 134 -20.23 -3.01 -10.64
N GLU A 135 -20.39 -4.25 -10.18
CA GLU A 135 -19.47 -4.90 -9.22
C GLU A 135 -18.02 -4.93 -9.74
N LEU A 136 -17.81 -5.40 -10.98
CA LEU A 136 -16.46 -5.52 -11.57
C LEU A 136 -15.87 -4.15 -11.91
N PHE A 137 -16.67 -3.24 -12.44
CA PHE A 137 -16.23 -1.91 -12.83
C PHE A 137 -15.95 -1.03 -11.60
N GLY A 138 -16.80 -1.10 -10.58
CA GLY A 138 -16.59 -0.42 -9.29
C GLY A 138 -15.39 -1.00 -8.54
N LEU A 139 -15.20 -2.33 -8.57
CA LEU A 139 -14.01 -2.97 -8.01
C LEU A 139 -12.74 -2.53 -8.73
N PHE A 140 -12.77 -2.48 -10.07
CA PHE A 140 -11.67 -1.96 -10.87
C PHE A 140 -11.36 -0.49 -10.51
N LEU A 141 -12.39 0.37 -10.47
CA LEU A 141 -12.24 1.79 -10.13
C LEU A 141 -11.74 2.00 -8.70
N LEU A 142 -12.15 1.17 -7.74
CA LEU A 142 -11.67 1.23 -6.36
C LEU A 142 -10.16 0.94 -6.30
N VAL A 143 -9.70 -0.08 -7.02
CA VAL A 143 -8.28 -0.45 -7.08
C VAL A 143 -7.45 0.57 -7.86
N LEU A 144 -8.07 1.19 -8.87
CA LEU A 144 -7.49 2.27 -9.66
C LEU A 144 -7.41 3.58 -8.87
N ALA A 145 -8.35 3.83 -7.95
CA ALA A 145 -8.38 5.04 -7.15
C ALA A 145 -7.14 5.12 -6.23
N PRO A 146 -6.45 6.27 -6.18
CA PRO A 146 -5.24 6.46 -5.38
C PRO A 146 -5.56 6.71 -3.91
N LEU A 147 -6.39 5.86 -3.31
CA LEU A 147 -6.75 5.97 -1.90
C LEU A 147 -5.69 5.25 -1.04
N PRO A 148 -5.14 5.89 0.01
CA PRO A 148 -4.24 5.25 0.96
C PRO A 148 -4.93 4.03 1.59
N MET A 149 -4.27 2.88 1.64
CA MET A 149 -4.77 1.62 2.20
C MET A 149 -5.98 0.96 1.48
N THR A 150 -6.84 1.66 0.74
CA THR A 150 -8.02 1.05 0.09
C THR A 150 -7.73 0.48 -1.32
N GLY A 151 -6.50 0.02 -1.53
CA GLY A 151 -5.98 -0.40 -2.83
C GLY A 151 -6.31 -1.87 -3.20
N PRO A 152 -5.35 -2.58 -3.82
CA PRO A 152 -5.56 -3.93 -4.34
C PRO A 152 -6.01 -4.94 -3.28
N VAL A 153 -5.52 -4.80 -2.05
CA VAL A 153 -5.91 -5.63 -0.91
C VAL A 153 -7.39 -5.45 -0.58
N SER A 154 -7.86 -4.23 -0.36
CA SER A 154 -9.28 -3.96 -0.09
C SER A 154 -10.17 -4.39 -1.25
N GLY A 155 -9.73 -4.19 -2.50
CA GLY A 155 -10.44 -4.71 -3.66
C GLY A 155 -10.57 -6.24 -3.63
N ALA A 156 -9.48 -6.96 -3.35
CA ALA A 156 -9.51 -8.41 -3.27
C ALA A 156 -10.43 -8.91 -2.14
N LEU A 157 -10.42 -8.25 -0.98
CA LEU A 157 -11.28 -8.56 0.15
C LEU A 157 -12.76 -8.26 -0.14
N ILE A 158 -13.07 -7.13 -0.79
CA ILE A 158 -14.44 -6.80 -1.21
C ILE A 158 -14.93 -7.82 -2.25
N GLY A 159 -14.09 -8.20 -3.22
CA GLY A 159 -14.43 -9.26 -4.17
C GLY A 159 -14.73 -10.60 -3.49
N TYR A 160 -13.98 -10.96 -2.44
CA TYR A 160 -14.28 -12.12 -1.60
C TYR A 160 -15.63 -11.99 -0.89
N LEU A 161 -15.90 -10.86 -0.24
CA LEU A 161 -17.15 -10.61 0.49
C LEU A 161 -18.38 -10.59 -0.43
N LEU A 162 -18.22 -10.16 -1.68
CA LEU A 162 -19.25 -10.19 -2.72
C LEU A 162 -19.40 -11.58 -3.37
N ASN A 163 -18.65 -12.59 -2.91
CA ASN A 163 -18.63 -13.95 -3.44
C ASN A 163 -18.33 -14.01 -4.96
N VAL A 164 -17.48 -13.09 -5.42
CA VAL A 164 -16.95 -13.11 -6.78
C VAL A 164 -15.89 -14.20 -6.88
N LYS A 165 -15.87 -14.92 -8.00
CA LYS A 165 -14.90 -16.01 -8.21
C LYS A 165 -13.46 -15.49 -8.03
N PRO A 166 -12.59 -16.15 -7.24
CA PRO A 166 -11.27 -15.62 -6.89
C PRO A 166 -10.42 -15.21 -8.11
N TRP A 167 -10.42 -16.02 -9.18
CA TRP A 167 -9.67 -15.70 -10.40
C TRP A 167 -10.16 -14.45 -11.12
N VAL A 168 -11.47 -14.13 -11.04
CA VAL A 168 -12.04 -12.91 -11.61
C VAL A 168 -11.64 -11.72 -10.74
N THR A 169 -11.76 -11.85 -9.42
CA THR A 169 -11.31 -10.85 -8.45
C THR A 169 -9.84 -10.50 -8.69
N PHE A 170 -8.95 -11.49 -8.74
CA PHE A 170 -7.53 -11.27 -9.00
C PHE A 170 -7.27 -10.65 -10.37
N SER A 171 -7.96 -11.09 -11.42
CA SER A 171 -7.79 -10.50 -12.77
C SER A 171 -8.12 -9.00 -12.78
N VAL A 172 -9.22 -8.61 -12.13
CA VAL A 172 -9.63 -7.20 -12.04
C VAL A 172 -8.66 -6.39 -11.15
N VAL A 173 -8.31 -6.93 -9.98
CA VAL A 173 -7.40 -6.28 -9.04
C VAL A 173 -6.02 -6.10 -9.67
N PHE A 174 -5.46 -7.13 -10.29
CA PHE A 174 -4.14 -7.07 -10.90
C PHE A 174 -4.10 -6.18 -12.14
N SER A 175 -5.12 -6.21 -12.99
CA SER A 175 -5.20 -5.28 -14.13
C SER A 175 -5.31 -3.82 -13.67
N GLY A 176 -6.16 -3.51 -12.70
CA GLY A 176 -6.28 -2.17 -12.13
C GLY A 176 -4.98 -1.70 -11.46
N THR A 177 -4.32 -2.60 -10.72
CA THR A 177 -3.01 -2.36 -10.11
C THR A 177 -1.95 -2.06 -11.15
N PHE A 178 -1.87 -2.85 -12.22
CA PHE A 178 -0.89 -2.64 -13.28
C PHE A 178 -1.08 -1.29 -13.96
N VAL A 179 -2.33 -0.94 -14.30
CA VAL A 179 -2.66 0.35 -14.91
C VAL A 179 -2.32 1.51 -13.97
N ALA A 180 -2.65 1.40 -12.68
CA ALA A 180 -2.31 2.41 -11.69
C ALA A 180 -0.79 2.61 -11.58
N LEU A 181 -0.02 1.55 -11.43
CA LEU A 181 1.44 1.64 -11.34
C LEU A 181 2.08 2.16 -12.63
N ALA A 182 1.57 1.76 -13.80
CA ALA A 182 2.01 2.30 -15.09
C ALA A 182 1.75 3.81 -15.18
N SER A 183 0.61 4.27 -14.68
CA SER A 183 0.29 5.70 -14.61
C SER A 183 1.24 6.44 -13.66
N TYR A 184 1.58 5.87 -12.49
CA TYR A 184 2.56 6.46 -11.58
C TYR A 184 3.96 6.50 -12.18
N VAL A 185 4.36 5.48 -12.95
CA VAL A 185 5.64 5.50 -13.66
C VAL A 185 5.66 6.61 -14.71
N ALA A 186 4.59 6.72 -15.52
CA ALA A 186 4.51 7.76 -16.55
C ALA A 186 4.51 9.17 -15.94
N LEU A 187 3.63 9.42 -14.97
CA LEU A 187 3.53 10.71 -14.27
C LEU A 187 4.79 11.01 -13.47
N GLY A 188 5.34 10.03 -12.76
CA GLY A 188 6.55 10.17 -11.96
C GLY A 188 7.75 10.57 -12.79
N ARG A 189 7.89 10.03 -14.01
CA ARG A 189 8.94 10.47 -14.95
C ARG A 189 8.78 11.94 -15.35
N VAL A 190 7.56 12.37 -15.64
CA VAL A 190 7.28 13.77 -15.98
C VAL A 190 7.59 14.67 -14.79
N VAL A 191 7.11 14.32 -13.60
CA VAL A 191 7.37 15.08 -12.37
C VAL A 191 8.86 15.16 -12.07
N LEU A 192 9.58 14.03 -12.08
CA LEU A 192 11.03 14.00 -11.85
C LEU A 192 11.79 14.82 -12.88
N SER A 193 11.43 14.74 -14.16
CA SER A 193 12.09 15.54 -15.19
C SER A 193 11.94 17.04 -14.94
N ARG A 194 10.74 17.50 -14.52
CA ARG A 194 10.50 18.89 -14.14
C ARG A 194 11.23 19.28 -12.87
N MET A 195 11.31 18.39 -11.89
CA MET A 195 12.06 18.64 -10.65
C MET A 195 13.57 18.75 -10.91
N ILE A 196 14.12 17.95 -11.82
CA ILE A 196 15.53 18.02 -12.22
C ILE A 196 15.80 19.31 -13.01
N GLU A 197 14.92 19.66 -13.95
CA GLU A 197 15.04 20.90 -14.72
C GLU A 197 14.99 22.15 -13.82
N ASN A 198 14.07 22.15 -12.84
CA ASN A 198 13.93 23.25 -11.88
C ASN A 198 14.83 23.09 -10.65
N GLN A 199 15.72 22.09 -10.61
CA GLN A 199 16.51 21.76 -9.43
C GLN A 199 17.33 22.95 -8.92
N LYS A 200 17.92 23.71 -9.85
CA LYS A 200 18.74 24.88 -9.51
C LYS A 200 17.89 25.97 -8.83
N GLY A 201 16.68 26.24 -9.34
CA GLY A 201 15.76 27.20 -8.73
C GLY A 201 15.34 26.78 -7.32
N TYR A 202 15.01 25.49 -7.12
CA TYR A 202 14.69 24.98 -5.79
C TYR A 202 15.88 25.03 -4.81
N GLN A 203 17.09 24.75 -5.29
CA GLN A 203 18.29 24.85 -4.46
C GLN A 203 18.60 26.29 -4.07
N ASP A 204 18.43 27.25 -4.99
CA ASP A 204 18.67 28.66 -4.73
C ASP A 204 17.64 29.21 -3.71
N GLU A 205 16.35 28.89 -3.87
CA GLU A 205 15.29 29.26 -2.92
C GLU A 205 15.50 28.64 -1.53
N ALA A 206 15.81 27.35 -1.47
CA ALA A 206 16.07 26.67 -0.21
C ALA A 206 17.31 27.21 0.51
N THR A 207 18.36 27.55 -0.25
CA THR A 207 19.60 28.14 0.29
C THR A 207 19.33 29.54 0.84
N LEU A 208 18.56 30.36 0.13
CA LEU A 208 18.16 31.69 0.60
C LEU A 208 17.35 31.59 1.89
N LEU A 209 16.35 30.70 1.94
CA LEU A 209 15.51 30.52 3.11
C LEU A 209 16.32 30.02 4.32
N LEU A 210 17.24 29.08 4.11
CA LEU A 210 18.16 28.63 5.15
C LEU A 210 19.09 29.76 5.63
N ALA A 211 19.62 30.57 4.71
CA ALA A 211 20.45 31.72 5.05
C ALA A 211 19.68 32.75 5.90
N PHE A 212 18.41 33.02 5.57
CA PHE A 212 17.54 33.89 6.38
C PHE A 212 17.30 33.31 7.78
N VAL A 213 17.04 32.00 7.90
CA VAL A 213 16.86 31.34 9.19
C VAL A 213 18.12 31.45 10.05
N ILE A 214 19.29 31.17 9.47
CA ILE A 214 20.58 31.27 10.16
C ILE A 214 20.82 32.73 10.60
N ALA A 215 20.66 33.70 9.70
CA ALA A 215 20.85 35.12 10.01
C ALA A 215 19.90 35.60 11.12
N GLY A 216 18.63 35.22 11.06
CA GLY A 216 17.64 35.53 12.09
C GLY A 216 18.02 34.94 13.45
N PHE A 217 18.43 33.67 13.47
CA PHE A 217 18.93 33.00 14.67
C PHE A 217 20.16 33.69 15.25
N THR A 218 21.15 34.04 14.41
CA THR A 218 22.36 34.75 14.84
C THR A 218 22.03 36.13 15.42
N ILE A 219 21.18 36.92 14.74
CA ILE A 219 20.77 38.25 15.22
C ILE A 219 20.04 38.14 16.57
N TYR A 220 19.14 37.17 16.70
CA TYR A 220 18.42 36.91 17.95
C TYR A 220 19.39 36.58 19.09
N HIS A 221 20.35 35.69 18.85
CA HIS A 221 21.34 35.31 19.85
C HIS A 221 22.28 36.45 20.23
N VAL A 222 22.79 37.21 19.26
CA VAL A 222 23.64 38.38 19.54
C VAL A 222 22.89 39.42 20.36
N LYS A 223 21.62 39.70 20.05
CA LYS A 223 20.79 40.62 20.85
C LYS A 223 20.55 40.10 22.26
N THR A 224 20.32 38.80 22.41
CA THR A 224 20.07 38.18 23.73
C THR A 224 21.33 38.22 24.59
N ILE A 225 22.50 37.88 24.03
CA ILE A 225 23.78 37.98 24.71
C ILE A 225 24.10 39.43 25.06
N GLY A 226 23.85 40.38 24.13
CA GLY A 226 24.05 41.81 24.39
C GLY A 226 23.23 42.31 25.58
N LYS A 227 21.94 41.96 25.64
CA LYS A 227 21.09 42.28 26.80
C LYS A 227 21.59 41.66 28.10
N TRP A 228 22.00 40.39 28.07
CA TRP A 228 22.53 39.71 29.25
C TRP A 228 23.84 40.36 29.75
N VAL A 229 24.73 40.76 28.84
CA VAL A 229 25.96 41.49 29.18
C VAL A 229 25.64 42.85 29.78
N GLU A 230 24.71 43.62 29.19
CA GLU A 230 24.28 44.90 29.74
C GLU A 230 23.68 44.75 31.16
N GLU A 231 22.82 43.76 31.38
CA GLU A 231 22.24 43.46 32.71
C GLU A 231 23.31 43.05 33.73
N THR A 232 24.31 42.26 33.33
CA THR A 232 25.38 41.81 34.24
C THR A 232 26.33 42.96 34.61
N VAL A 233 26.76 43.76 33.62
CA VAL A 233 27.67 44.89 33.84
C VAL A 233 26.99 46.02 34.62
N SER A 234 25.70 46.26 34.42
CA SER A 234 24.94 47.26 35.18
C SER A 234 24.56 46.78 36.59
N GLY A 235 24.45 45.46 36.82
CA GLY A 235 24.24 44.87 38.13
C GLY A 235 25.46 44.91 39.06
N ASP A 236 26.67 44.85 38.50
CA ASP A 236 27.93 44.96 39.26
C ASP A 236 28.32 46.42 39.62
N ALA A 237 27.61 47.42 39.09
CA ALA A 237 27.86 48.84 39.30
C ALA A 237 27.00 49.50 40.40
N ALA A 238 26.18 48.72 41.12
CA ALA A 238 25.33 49.14 42.24
C ALA A 238 25.79 48.53 43.57
#